data_AF-A0A3C1G426-F1
#
_entry.id   AF-A0A3C1G426-F1
#
_cell.length_a   1.000
_cell.length_b   1.000
_cell.length_c   1.000
_cell.angle_alpha   90.00
_cell.angle_beta   90.00
_cell.angle_gamma   90.00
#
_symmetry.space_group_name_H-M   'P 1'
#
loop_
_entity.id
_entity.type
_entity.pdbx_description
1 polymer ?
#
loop_
_entity_poly.entity_id
_entity_poly.type
_entity_poly.pdbx_seq_one_letter_code
_entity_poly.pdbx_strand_id
1 'polypeptide(L)'
;MKKTVSIADLIRESAGFVLRGSSVKCDFSLQDNLWPVEVDEGQISQVIQNLVINADQAMPDGGTMRISVANSIVGPEDSLPLREGKVCKDNN
;
A
#
# COMPACT_ATOMS: atom_id res chain seq x y z
N MET A 1 -8.43 -12.14 7.10
CA MET A 1 -9.83 -11.76 7.40
C MET A 1 -10.00 -10.28 7.10
N LYS A 2 -11.04 -9.89 6.35
CA LYS A 2 -11.28 -8.47 6.07
C LYS A 2 -11.74 -7.73 7.32
N LYS A 3 -11.22 -6.52 7.53
CA LYS A 3 -11.61 -5.62 8.60
C LYS A 3 -11.63 -4.18 8.08
N THR A 4 -12.44 -3.34 8.69
CA THR A 4 -12.34 -1.89 8.51
C THR A 4 -11.06 -1.41 9.16
N VAL A 5 -10.13 -0.91 8.35
CA VAL A 5 -8.83 -0.42 8.85
C VAL A 5 -8.57 1.00 8.36
N SER A 6 -7.79 1.74 9.15
CA SER A 6 -7.18 2.99 8.71
C SER A 6 -6.05 2.65 7.74
N ILE A 7 -6.27 2.90 6.45
CA ILE A 7 -5.25 2.65 5.42
C ILE A 7 -3.98 3.46 5.67
N ALA A 8 -4.14 4.67 6.23
CA ALA A 8 -3.05 5.55 6.62
C ALA A 8 -2.13 4.89 7.65
N ASP A 9 -2.71 4.30 8.69
CA ASP A 9 -1.93 3.70 9.77
C ASP A 9 -1.27 2.41 9.31
N LEU A 10 -1.98 1.60 8.52
CA LEU A 10 -1.45 0.37 7.94
C LEU A 10 -0.23 0.63 7.06
N ILE A 11 -0.28 1.68 6.24
CA ILE A 11 0.84 2.12 5.38
C ILE A 11 2.03 2.58 6.22
N ARG A 12 1.79 3.40 7.25
CA ARG A 12 2.86 3.89 8.13
C ARG A 12 3.53 2.75 8.90
N GLU A 13 2.76 1.83 9.46
CA GLU A 13 3.28 0.69 10.20
C GLU A 13 4.10 -0.24 9.29
N SER A 14 3.55 -0.57 8.12
CA SER A 14 4.20 -1.46 7.16
C SER A 14 5.51 -0.88 6.62
N ALA A 15 5.50 0.39 6.21
CA ALA A 15 6.71 1.06 5.74
C ALA A 15 7.72 1.26 6.87
N GLY A 16 7.25 1.67 8.05
CA GLY A 16 8.09 1.87 9.22
C GLY A 16 8.74 0.59 9.72
N PHE A 17 8.10 -0.58 9.56
CA PHE A 17 8.67 -1.88 9.88
C PHE A 17 9.84 -2.24 8.97
N VAL A 18 9.69 -2.06 7.65
CA VAL A 18 10.75 -2.35 6.66
C VAL A 18 11.94 -1.42 6.83
N LEU A 19 11.69 -0.12 7.02
CA LEU A 19 12.74 0.90 7.04
C LEU A 19 13.47 1.03 8.38
N ARG A 20 13.24 0.13 9.34
CA ARG A 20 13.96 0.17 10.63
C ARG A 20 15.46 0.01 10.41
N GLY A 21 16.21 1.06 10.68
CA GLY A 21 17.66 1.08 10.50
C GLY A 21 18.12 1.37 9.06
N SER A 22 17.20 1.65 8.13
CA SER A 22 17.54 2.14 6.79
C SER A 22 17.97 3.61 6.82
N SER A 23 18.84 4.00 5.88
CA SER A 23 19.22 5.39 5.58
C SER A 23 18.17 6.12 4.72
N VAL A 24 17.13 5.41 4.26
CA VAL A 24 16.04 5.97 3.45
C VAL A 24 14.98 6.61 4.34
N LYS A 25 14.63 7.85 4.02
CA LYS A 25 13.51 8.56 4.64
C LYS A 25 12.21 8.29 3.89
N CYS A 26 11.11 8.21 4.63
CA CYS A 26 9.78 8.03 4.05
C CYS A 26 8.87 9.21 4.39
N ASP A 27 8.45 9.92 3.36
CA ASP A 27 7.49 11.02 3.46
C ASP A 27 6.08 10.51 3.13
N PHE A 28 5.09 10.84 3.95
CA PHE A 28 3.70 10.47 3.73
C PHE A 28 2.87 11.68 3.31
N SER A 29 2.20 11.58 2.17
CA SER A 29 1.26 12.57 1.66
C SER A 29 -0.13 11.95 1.62
N LEU A 30 -0.88 12.09 2.71
CA LEU A 30 -2.20 11.48 2.85
C LEU A 30 -3.28 12.56 2.68
N GLN A 31 -4.25 12.29 1.82
CA GLN A 31 -5.42 13.16 1.67
C GLN A 31 -6.18 13.26 3.01
N ASP A 32 -6.71 14.44 3.32
CA ASP A 32 -7.63 14.58 4.44
C ASP A 32 -8.92 13.77 4.18
N ASN A 33 -9.47 13.14 5.22
CA ASN A 33 -10.71 12.36 5.15
C ASN A 33 -10.65 11.17 4.18
N LEU A 34 -9.57 10.38 4.22
CA LEU A 34 -9.51 9.08 3.54
C LEU A 34 -10.71 8.21 3.93
N TRP A 35 -11.31 7.55 2.94
CA TRP A 35 -12.43 6.67 3.19
C TRP A 35 -11.97 5.42 3.96
N PRO A 36 -12.78 4.93 4.92
CA PRO A 36 -12.51 3.63 5.53
C PRO A 36 -12.56 2.55 4.44
N VAL A 37 -11.61 1.62 4.50
CA VAL A 37 -11.51 0.53 3.53
C VAL A 37 -11.70 -0.82 4.22
N GLU A 38 -12.43 -1.72 3.56
CA GLU A 38 -12.54 -3.12 3.97
C GLU A 38 -11.52 -3.98 3.21
N VAL A 39 -10.39 -4.22 3.86
CA VAL A 39 -9.28 -4.97 3.27
C VAL A 39 -8.85 -6.11 4.17
N ASP A 40 -8.18 -7.10 3.60
CA ASP A 40 -7.37 -8.01 4.39
C ASP A 40 -6.05 -7.30 4.74
N GLU A 41 -5.93 -6.95 6.01
CA GLU A 41 -4.80 -6.19 6.55
C GLU A 41 -3.44 -6.84 6.21
N GLY A 42 -3.33 -8.16 6.37
CA GLY A 42 -2.09 -8.89 6.11
C GLY A 42 -1.71 -8.85 4.62
N GLN A 43 -2.69 -8.98 3.73
CA GLN A 43 -2.43 -8.91 2.29
C GLN A 43 -1.98 -7.51 1.85
N ILE A 44 -2.63 -6.46 2.35
CA ILE A 44 -2.25 -5.08 2.02
C ILE A 44 -0.89 -4.72 2.61
N SER A 45 -0.62 -5.11 3.86
CA SER A 45 0.71 -4.94 4.47
C SER A 45 1.80 -5.57 3.63
N GLN A 46 1.59 -6.80 3.15
CA GLN A 46 2.59 -7.50 2.32
C GLN A 46 2.87 -6.75 1.01
N VAL A 47 1.84 -6.22 0.35
CA VAL A 47 2.01 -5.41 -0.87
C VAL A 47 2.82 -4.15 -0.57
N ILE A 48 2.47 -3.42 0.48
CA ILE A 48 3.18 -2.19 0.89
C ILE A 48 4.64 -2.51 1.20
N GLN A 49 4.90 -3.55 1.99
CA GLN A 49 6.25 -3.97 2.36
C GLN A 49 7.08 -4.31 1.11
N ASN A 50 6.53 -5.05 0.15
CA ASN A 50 7.23 -5.39 -1.09
C ASN A 50 7.62 -4.14 -1.89
N LEU A 51 6.73 -3.15 -1.99
CA LEU A 51 7.04 -1.89 -2.67
C LEU A 51 8.13 -1.09 -1.94
N VAL A 52 8.06 -1.03 -0.61
CA VAL A 52 9.03 -0.31 0.22
C VAL A 52 10.40 -1.00 0.17
N ILE A 53 10.45 -2.34 0.22
CA ILE A 53 11.69 -3.11 0.06
C ILE A 53 12.35 -2.81 -1.29
N ASN A 54 11.57 -2.83 -2.38
CA ASN A 54 12.10 -2.53 -3.71
C ASN A 54 12.66 -1.10 -3.79
N ALA A 55 11.98 -0.13 -3.17
CA ALA A 55 12.45 1.25 -3.12
C ALA A 55 13.72 1.39 -2.27
N ASP A 56 13.79 0.73 -1.12
CA ASP A 56 14.96 0.72 -0.24
C ASP A 56 16.20 0.11 -0.92
N GLN A 57 16.03 -1.04 -1.57
CA GLN A 57 17.09 -1.70 -2.34
C GLN A 57 17.58 -0.85 -3.52
N ALA A 58 16.70 -0.05 -4.13
CA ALA A 58 17.08 0.89 -5.20
C ALA A 58 17.82 2.13 -4.67
N MET A 59 17.86 2.34 -3.35
CA MET A 59 18.47 3.50 -2.70
C MET A 59 19.50 3.08 -1.63
N PRO A 60 20.57 2.35 -2.01
CA PRO A 60 21.55 1.81 -1.06
C PRO A 60 22.32 2.87 -0.27
N ASP A 61 22.52 4.06 -0.86
CA ASP A 61 23.18 5.19 -0.21
C ASP A 61 22.20 6.09 0.58
N GLY A 62 20.94 5.66 0.69
CA GLY A 62 19.85 6.43 1.27
C GLY A 62 19.13 7.32 0.26
N GLY A 63 18.18 8.10 0.76
CA GLY A 63 17.33 8.95 -0.09
C GLY A 63 16.01 9.30 0.58
N THR A 64 15.03 9.71 -0.22
CA THR A 64 13.67 9.97 0.27
C THR A 64 12.66 9.37 -0.70
N MET A 65 11.87 8.43 -0.20
CA MET A 65 10.67 7.96 -0.89
C MET A 65 9.44 8.71 -0.39
N ARG A 66 8.46 8.91 -1.27
CA ARG A 66 7.17 9.51 -0.91
C ARG A 66 6.04 8.54 -1.19
N ILE A 67 5.22 8.27 -0.18
CA ILE A 67 4.00 7.48 -0.31
C ILE A 67 2.81 8.43 -0.27
N SER A 68 2.02 8.43 -1.35
CA SER A 68 0.84 9.28 -1.48
C SER A 68 -0.43 8.46 -1.51
N VAL A 69 -1.47 8.89 -0.79
CA VAL A 69 -2.74 8.19 -0.69
C VAL A 69 -3.89 9.18 -0.86
N ALA A 70 -4.81 8.87 -1.76
CA ALA A 70 -6.01 9.65 -2.01
C ALA A 70 -7.17 8.73 -2.39
N ASN A 71 -8.39 9.19 -2.08
CA ASN A 71 -9.61 8.58 -2.57
C ASN A 71 -9.71 8.83 -4.08
N SER A 72 -10.06 7.79 -4.83
CA SER A 72 -10.32 7.89 -6.27
C SER A 72 -11.58 7.12 -6.63
N ILE A 73 -12.36 7.66 -7.55
CA ILE A 73 -13.50 6.97 -8.16
C ILE A 73 -13.00 6.44 -9.49
N VAL A 74 -13.05 5.12 -9.65
CA VAL A 74 -12.61 4.47 -10.88
C VAL A 74 -13.82 4.22 -11.76
N GLY A 75 -13.81 4.80 -12.97
CA GLY A 75 -14.82 4.61 -13.99
C GLY A 75 -14.44 3.55 -15.03
N PRO A 76 -15.35 3.21 -15.95
CA PRO A 76 -15.13 2.19 -16.99
C PRO A 76 -13.98 2.51 -17.96
N GLU A 77 -13.56 3.78 -18.01
CA GLU A 77 -12.59 4.31 -18.96
C GLU A 77 -11.19 4.47 -18.35
N ASP A 78 -11.09 4.29 -17.03
CA ASP A 78 -9.82 4.21 -16.34
C ASP A 78 -9.18 2.86 -16.66
N SER A 79 -8.10 2.90 -17.44
CA SER A 79 -7.30 1.72 -17.81
C SER A 79 -6.44 1.22 -16.63
N LEU A 80 -7.03 1.13 -15.44
CA LEU A 80 -6.43 0.44 -14.31
C LEU A 80 -6.70 -1.06 -14.48
N PRO A 81 -5.71 -1.94 -14.26
CA PRO A 81 -5.91 -3.39 -14.27
C PRO A 81 -6.66 -3.84 -13.00
N LEU A 82 -7.82 -3.23 -12.73
CA LEU A 82 -8.72 -3.68 -11.68
C LEU A 82 -9.52 -4.82 -12.27
N ARG A 83 -9.18 -6.05 -11.88
CA ARG A 83 -10.05 -7.19 -12.15
C ARG A 83 -11.39 -6.94 -11.46
N GLU A 84 -12.45 -6.82 -12.24
CA GLU A 84 -13.79 -7.07 -11.72
C GLU A 84 -13.80 -8.46 -11.06
N GLY A 85 -14.05 -8.49 -9.76
CA GLY A 85 -13.88 -9.70 -8.96
C GLY A 85 -14.93 -10.77 -9.25
N LYS A 86 -14.49 -11.92 -9.76
CA LYS A 86 -14.94 -13.24 -9.30
C LYS A 86 -13.71 -14.10 -9.04
N VAL A 87 -13.37 -14.29 -7.76
CA VAL A 87 -12.39 -15.30 -7.34
C VAL A 87 -13.19 -16.52 -6.91
N CYS A 88 -13.28 -17.51 -7.79
CA CYS A 88 -13.52 -18.92 -7.49
C CYS A 88 -13.29 -19.71 -8.78
N LYS A 89 -12.15 -20.39 -8.89
CA LYS A 89 -12.08 -21.81 -9.27
C LYS A 89 -10.85 -22.41 -8.61
N ASP A 90 -11.10 -22.97 -7.44
CA ASP A 90 -10.31 -24.06 -6.91
C ASP A 90 -10.37 -25.19 -7.93
N ASN A 91 -9.23 -25.63 -8.44
CA ASN A 91 -9.10 -26.77 -9.34
C ASN A 91 -7.87 -27.57 -8.86
N ASN A 92 -8.11 -28.46 -7.91
CA ASN A 92 -7.42 -29.73 -7.84
C ASN A 92 -8.45 -30.85 -7.71
#